data_AF-A0A524DWX7-F1
#
_entry.id   AF-A0A524DWX7-F1
#
_cell.length_a   1.000
_cell.length_b   1.000
_cell.length_c   1.000
_cell.angle_alpha   90.00
_cell.angle_beta   90.00
_cell.angle_gamma   90.00
#
_symmetry.space_group_name_H-M   'P 1'
#
loop_
_entity.id
_entity.type
_entity.pdbx_description
1 polymer ?
#
loop_
_entity_poly.entity_id
_entity_poly.type
_entity_poly.pdbx_seq_one_letter_code
_entity_poly.pdbx_strand_id
1 'polypeptide(L)'
;MSVDWAKAEEHPNKSQKVEGRFLLDLRSKVNDLEKQLTESREESAKLQENLDATTSELNNTKAQLDSTASELDQVKAELNEKDAKINELNQQLEASNNRISELEGQISDFEGKISALTGTSGDLTSQLESAGNKVSELESKINDLQGQVDEANNIISSKDEEINRLKGEEQSIASEKDAEINRLKAELEEIKSKETGAEAQFSQLNSQIAELNGKVESLNKTIAEKDNTMEELNKTLLEKDSLIESQNAQLDSLQAELGELKPPEIGAGGFVSDERITCPMCGAVGGDIKTVEDKTKVLSYVGHIPMYAKKNVCKKCGYEF
;
A
#
# COMPACT_ATOMS: atom_id res chain seq x y z
N MET A 1 202.55 18.51 2.56
CA MET A 1 202.27 18.75 3.99
C MET A 1 200.85 19.28 4.11
N SER A 2 199.99 18.55 4.85
CA SER A 2 198.64 19.02 5.18
C SER A 2 198.72 20.26 6.08
N VAL A 3 197.71 21.13 6.02
CA VAL A 3 197.55 22.25 6.96
C VAL A 3 197.56 21.68 8.39
N ASP A 4 198.44 22.19 9.26
CA ASP A 4 198.50 21.83 10.68
C ASP A 4 197.52 22.70 11.44
N TRP A 5 196.25 22.27 11.44
CA TRP A 5 195.11 23.03 11.96
C TRP A 5 195.26 23.41 13.43
N ALA A 6 195.99 22.61 14.24
CA ALA A 6 196.24 22.91 15.65
C ALA A 6 197.10 24.17 15.84
N LYS A 7 198.15 24.35 15.03
CA LYS A 7 198.96 25.58 15.04
C LYS A 7 198.23 26.79 14.48
N ALA A 8 197.37 26.59 13.48
CA ALA A 8 196.56 27.66 12.90
C ALA A 8 195.51 28.19 13.89
N GLU A 9 194.99 27.34 14.77
CA GLU A 9 194.04 27.70 15.81
C GLU A 9 194.70 28.45 17.00
N GLU A 10 195.91 28.03 17.43
CA GLU A 10 196.67 28.70 18.52
C GLU A 10 197.29 30.06 18.10
N HIS A 11 197.66 30.23 16.83
CA HIS A 11 198.33 31.43 16.31
C HIS A 11 197.79 31.87 14.93
N PRO A 12 196.55 32.39 14.84
CA PRO A 12 195.85 32.64 13.57
C PRO A 12 196.52 33.67 12.65
N ASN A 13 197.42 34.51 13.17
CA ASN A 13 198.06 35.61 12.43
C ASN A 13 199.46 35.28 11.87
N LYS A 14 200.00 34.06 12.09
CA LYS A 14 201.32 33.65 11.57
C LYS A 14 201.18 32.93 10.22
N SER A 15 202.09 33.21 9.28
CA SER A 15 202.07 32.59 7.95
C SER A 15 202.56 31.14 7.99
N GLN A 16 201.84 30.25 7.30
CA GLN A 16 202.20 28.85 7.13
C GLN A 16 202.38 28.53 5.64
N LYS A 17 203.38 27.71 5.30
CA LYS A 17 203.65 27.31 3.92
C LYS A 17 202.76 26.13 3.56
N VAL A 18 201.86 26.32 2.61
CA VAL A 18 200.88 25.32 2.14
C VAL A 18 201.05 25.02 0.66
N GLU A 19 200.89 23.75 0.27
CA GLU A 19 200.95 23.36 -1.14
C GLU A 19 199.63 23.70 -1.85
N GLY A 20 199.72 24.32 -3.04
CA GLY A 20 198.55 24.77 -3.78
C GLY A 20 197.52 23.67 -4.11
N ARG A 21 197.96 22.39 -4.20
CA ARG A 21 197.07 21.25 -4.44
C ARG A 21 196.09 20.99 -3.30
N PHE A 22 196.51 21.14 -2.04
CA PHE A 22 195.61 21.01 -0.88
C PHE A 22 194.66 22.20 -0.77
N LEU A 23 195.12 23.41 -1.09
CA LEU A 23 194.24 24.58 -1.16
C LEU A 23 193.18 24.43 -2.27
N LEU A 24 193.54 23.82 -3.40
CA LEU A 24 192.61 23.50 -4.49
C LEU A 24 191.60 22.40 -4.11
N ASP A 25 192.04 21.35 -3.40
CA ASP A 25 191.17 20.28 -2.91
C ASP A 25 190.19 20.78 -1.84
N LEU A 26 190.69 21.59 -0.89
CA LEU A 26 189.87 22.25 0.12
C LEU A 26 188.87 23.21 -0.53
N ARG A 27 189.30 23.98 -1.54
CA ARG A 27 188.40 24.83 -2.35
C ARG A 27 187.35 24.00 -3.09
N SER A 28 187.71 22.86 -3.66
CA SER A 28 186.75 21.95 -4.31
C SER A 28 185.72 21.44 -3.31
N LYS A 29 186.16 20.98 -2.15
CA LYS A 29 185.28 20.48 -1.10
C LYS A 29 184.40 21.57 -0.49
N VAL A 30 184.92 22.79 -0.33
CA VAL A 30 184.13 23.96 0.07
C VAL A 30 183.08 24.28 -1.00
N ASN A 31 183.45 24.30 -2.29
CA ASN A 31 182.49 24.51 -3.37
C ASN A 31 181.42 23.41 -3.42
N ASP A 32 181.78 22.14 -3.19
CA ASP A 32 180.84 21.02 -3.17
C ASP A 32 179.90 21.09 -1.96
N LEU A 33 180.41 21.46 -0.79
CA LEU A 33 179.60 21.66 0.42
C LEU A 33 178.71 22.90 0.30
N GLU A 34 179.20 23.99 -0.30
CA GLU A 34 178.39 25.16 -0.64
C GLU A 34 177.26 24.77 -1.59
N LYS A 35 177.56 23.97 -2.63
CA LYS A 35 176.57 23.43 -3.55
C LYS A 35 175.53 22.55 -2.84
N GLN A 36 175.96 21.60 -2.01
CA GLN A 36 175.05 20.75 -1.22
C GLN A 36 174.19 21.57 -0.25
N LEU A 37 174.77 22.60 0.38
CA LEU A 37 174.03 23.49 1.29
C LEU A 37 173.00 24.32 0.52
N THR A 38 173.32 24.80 -0.69
CA THR A 38 172.35 25.46 -1.56
C THR A 38 171.25 24.51 -2.00
N GLU A 39 171.59 23.29 -2.43
CA GLU A 39 170.61 22.26 -2.84
C GLU A 39 169.67 21.88 -1.67
N SER A 40 170.21 21.67 -0.46
CA SER A 40 169.43 21.34 0.73
C SER A 40 168.54 22.51 1.21
N ARG A 41 169.01 23.75 1.05
CA ARG A 41 168.20 24.95 1.31
C ARG A 41 167.05 25.07 0.31
N GLU A 42 167.31 24.81 -0.97
CA GLU A 42 166.28 24.79 -2.01
C GLU A 42 165.26 23.67 -1.76
N GLU A 43 165.70 22.49 -1.36
CA GLU A 43 164.83 21.38 -1.00
C GLU A 43 163.98 21.67 0.25
N SER A 44 164.58 22.27 1.29
CA SER A 44 163.84 22.69 2.48
C SER A 44 162.80 23.77 2.16
N ALA A 45 163.13 24.72 1.28
CA ALA A 45 162.18 25.73 0.81
C ALA A 45 161.01 25.09 0.06
N LYS A 46 161.26 24.12 -0.82
CA LYS A 46 160.21 23.36 -1.53
C LYS A 46 159.33 22.55 -0.58
N LEU A 47 159.93 21.90 0.43
CA LEU A 47 159.19 21.15 1.43
C LEU A 47 158.31 22.07 2.30
N GLN A 48 158.81 23.25 2.65
CA GLN A 48 158.03 24.24 3.38
C GLN A 48 156.83 24.72 2.55
N GLU A 49 157.05 25.04 1.27
CA GLU A 49 155.97 25.44 0.34
C GLU A 49 154.91 24.33 0.21
N ASN A 50 155.33 23.07 0.07
CA ASN A 50 154.42 21.92 0.02
C ASN A 50 153.65 21.71 1.33
N LEU A 51 154.31 21.90 2.48
CA LEU A 51 153.69 21.79 3.80
C LEU A 51 152.62 22.87 4.00
N ASP A 52 152.92 24.11 3.61
CA ASP A 52 151.98 25.23 3.68
C ASP A 52 150.78 24.99 2.75
N ALA A 53 151.04 24.50 1.53
CA ALA A 53 150.00 24.11 0.58
C ALA A 53 149.09 23.01 1.14
N THR A 54 149.69 21.93 1.67
CA THR A 54 148.94 20.80 2.26
C THR A 54 148.16 21.23 3.51
N THR A 55 148.72 22.13 4.33
CA THR A 55 148.02 22.69 5.51
C THR A 55 146.81 23.52 5.09
N SER A 56 146.95 24.31 4.02
CA SER A 56 145.84 25.06 3.43
C SER A 56 144.74 24.14 2.91
N GLU A 57 145.12 23.08 2.17
CA GLU A 57 144.19 22.06 1.68
C GLU A 57 143.45 21.34 2.81
N LEU A 58 144.16 20.96 3.88
CA LEU A 58 143.58 20.30 5.06
C LEU A 58 142.56 21.19 5.76
N ASN A 59 142.86 22.48 5.92
CA ASN A 59 141.93 23.43 6.52
C ASN A 59 140.68 23.62 5.65
N ASN A 60 140.85 23.67 4.33
CA ASN A 60 139.74 23.76 3.39
C ASN A 60 138.86 22.50 3.44
N THR A 61 139.46 21.31 3.46
CA THR A 61 138.70 20.05 3.57
C THR A 61 137.99 19.93 4.91
N LYS A 62 138.60 20.40 6.00
CA LYS A 62 137.95 20.44 7.31
C LYS A 62 136.72 21.36 7.32
N ALA A 63 136.84 22.55 6.74
CA ALA A 63 135.71 23.47 6.61
C ALA A 63 134.58 22.87 5.75
N GLN A 64 134.93 22.18 4.66
CA GLN A 64 133.95 21.45 3.84
C GLN A 64 133.27 20.32 4.63
N LEU A 65 134.03 19.55 5.41
CA LEU A 65 133.49 18.48 6.25
C LEU A 65 132.50 19.01 7.28
N ASP A 66 132.83 20.11 7.95
CA ASP A 66 131.95 20.75 8.93
C ASP A 66 130.66 21.28 8.26
N SER A 67 130.76 21.85 7.06
CA SER A 67 129.61 22.28 6.26
C SER A 67 128.71 21.09 5.89
N THR A 68 129.28 20.03 5.33
CA THR A 68 128.52 18.82 4.96
C THR A 68 127.91 18.12 6.17
N ALA A 69 128.58 18.13 7.34
CA ALA A 69 128.01 17.60 8.58
C ALA A 69 126.77 18.40 9.01
N SER A 70 126.81 19.73 8.92
CA SER A 70 125.66 20.59 9.21
C SER A 70 124.51 20.35 8.23
N GLU A 71 124.79 20.22 6.94
CA GLU A 71 123.79 19.90 5.91
C GLU A 71 123.14 18.53 6.17
N LEU A 72 123.94 17.52 6.54
CA LEU A 72 123.45 16.18 6.86
C LEU A 72 122.48 16.22 8.05
N ASP A 73 122.79 16.99 9.09
CA ASP A 73 121.92 17.09 10.26
C ASP A 73 120.62 17.84 9.95
N GLN A 74 120.66 18.86 9.06
CA GLN A 74 119.45 19.51 8.57
C GLN A 74 118.57 18.53 7.78
N VAL A 75 119.14 17.77 6.84
CA VAL A 75 118.39 16.79 6.05
C VAL A 75 117.78 15.69 6.93
N LYS A 76 118.47 15.24 7.97
CA LYS A 76 117.90 14.29 8.95
C LYS A 76 116.71 14.88 9.70
N ALA A 77 116.78 16.15 10.09
CA ALA A 77 115.67 16.82 10.76
C ALA A 77 114.45 16.93 9.83
N GLU A 78 114.66 17.35 8.57
CA GLU A 78 113.61 17.41 7.56
C GLU A 78 113.00 16.02 7.30
N LEU A 79 113.81 14.96 7.23
CA LEU A 79 113.34 13.59 7.06
C LEU A 79 112.42 13.16 8.22
N ASN A 80 112.83 13.43 9.46
CA ASN A 80 112.01 13.11 10.65
C ASN A 80 110.66 13.85 10.64
N GLU A 81 110.64 15.12 10.20
CA GLU A 81 109.39 15.88 10.07
C GLU A 81 108.47 15.28 8.99
N LYS A 82 109.03 14.86 7.85
CA LYS A 82 108.26 14.19 6.79
C LYS A 82 107.71 12.85 7.26
N ASP A 83 108.49 12.05 7.99
CA ASP A 83 108.04 10.79 8.56
C ASP A 83 106.89 10.99 9.56
N ALA A 84 106.99 12.02 10.41
CA ALA A 84 105.89 12.38 11.31
C ALA A 84 104.62 12.76 10.53
N LYS A 85 104.76 13.54 9.44
CA LYS A 85 103.62 13.94 8.61
C LYS A 85 102.99 12.77 7.87
N ILE A 86 103.80 11.82 7.39
CA ILE A 86 103.31 10.58 6.76
C ILE A 86 102.46 9.77 7.76
N ASN A 87 102.93 9.63 9.00
CA ASN A 87 102.18 8.91 10.03
C ASN A 87 100.85 9.59 10.36
N GLU A 88 100.82 10.92 10.46
CA GLU A 88 99.58 11.69 10.69
C GLU A 88 98.58 11.50 9.52
N LEU A 89 99.05 11.60 8.28
CA LEU A 89 98.21 11.41 7.09
C LEU A 89 97.67 9.98 7.00
N ASN A 90 98.45 8.98 7.38
CA ASN A 90 97.99 7.58 7.42
C ASN A 90 96.87 7.38 8.45
N GLN A 91 96.97 8.00 9.63
CA GLN A 91 95.90 7.94 10.64
C GLN A 91 94.62 8.65 10.15
N GLN A 92 94.75 9.79 9.47
CA GLN A 92 93.60 10.50 8.89
C GLN A 92 92.93 9.70 7.77
N LEU A 93 93.72 9.00 6.95
CA LEU A 93 93.22 8.12 5.91
C LEU A 93 92.43 6.94 6.51
N GLU A 94 92.97 6.31 7.55
CA GLU A 94 92.29 5.22 8.26
C GLU A 94 90.96 5.67 8.89
N ALA A 95 90.95 6.83 9.55
CA ALA A 95 89.73 7.41 10.10
C ALA A 95 88.68 7.71 9.02
N SER A 96 89.12 8.24 7.87
CA SER A 96 88.25 8.52 6.73
C SER A 96 87.65 7.25 6.14
N ASN A 97 88.45 6.19 5.99
CA ASN A 97 87.98 4.88 5.52
C ASN A 97 86.93 4.28 6.45
N ASN A 98 87.15 4.34 7.77
CA ASN A 98 86.17 3.87 8.73
C ASN A 98 84.85 4.64 8.64
N ARG A 99 84.92 5.96 8.42
CA ARG A 99 83.72 6.80 8.25
C ARG A 99 82.99 6.47 6.95
N ILE A 100 83.70 6.17 5.86
CA ILE A 100 83.11 5.72 4.60
C ILE A 100 82.34 4.43 4.83
N SER A 101 82.95 3.43 5.47
CA SER A 101 82.27 2.15 5.75
C SER A 101 81.02 2.30 6.63
N GLU A 102 81.05 3.20 7.61
CA GLU A 102 79.88 3.51 8.43
C GLU A 102 78.75 4.13 7.60
N LEU A 103 79.07 5.09 6.73
CA LEU A 103 78.10 5.74 5.85
C LEU A 103 77.52 4.77 4.82
N GLU A 104 78.33 3.87 4.27
CA GLU A 104 77.87 2.80 3.39
C GLU A 104 76.87 1.87 4.09
N GLY A 105 77.12 1.51 5.36
CA GLY A 105 76.17 0.75 6.18
C GLY A 105 74.85 1.50 6.40
N GLN A 106 74.91 2.80 6.71
CA GLN A 106 73.70 3.62 6.89
C GLN A 106 72.89 3.75 5.60
N ILE A 107 73.55 3.87 4.44
CA ILE A 107 72.89 3.90 3.13
C ILE A 107 72.13 2.59 2.92
N SER A 108 72.77 1.44 3.15
CA SER A 108 72.13 0.13 3.00
C SER A 108 70.91 -0.03 3.92
N ASP A 109 71.00 0.43 5.17
CA ASP A 109 69.88 0.41 6.10
C ASP A 109 68.70 1.28 5.63
N PHE A 110 68.98 2.48 5.09
CA PHE A 110 67.95 3.35 4.56
C PHE A 110 67.31 2.80 3.29
N GLU A 111 68.09 2.19 2.39
CA GLU A 111 67.56 1.50 1.20
C GLU A 111 66.60 0.36 1.59
N GLY A 112 66.95 -0.42 2.61
CA GLY A 112 66.07 -1.46 3.17
C GLY A 112 64.75 -0.89 3.70
N LYS A 113 64.80 0.22 4.47
CA LYS A 113 63.61 0.90 4.98
C LYS A 113 62.73 1.46 3.86
N ILE A 114 63.34 2.05 2.82
CA ILE A 114 62.61 2.58 1.65
C ILE A 114 61.90 1.44 0.92
N SER A 115 62.55 0.30 0.74
CA SER A 115 61.94 -0.87 0.09
C SER A 115 60.72 -1.38 0.88
N ALA A 116 60.85 -1.51 2.21
CA ALA A 116 59.76 -1.95 3.08
C ALA A 116 58.56 -0.98 3.08
N LEU A 117 58.83 0.33 3.17
CA LEU A 117 57.79 1.35 3.08
C LEU A 117 57.10 1.37 1.72
N THR A 118 57.85 1.15 0.64
CA THR A 118 57.31 1.06 -0.72
C THR A 118 56.37 -0.13 -0.85
N GLY A 119 56.75 -1.30 -0.32
CA GLY A 119 55.88 -2.48 -0.29
C GLY A 119 54.59 -2.22 0.50
N THR A 120 54.70 -1.65 1.69
CA THR A 120 53.55 -1.31 2.54
C THR A 120 52.60 -0.33 1.85
N SER A 121 53.14 0.67 1.15
CA SER A 121 52.35 1.64 0.38
C SER A 121 51.59 0.96 -0.76
N GLY A 122 52.21 0.00 -1.44
CA GLY A 122 51.56 -0.84 -2.46
C GLY A 122 50.39 -1.63 -1.90
N ASP A 123 50.60 -2.34 -0.78
CA ASP A 123 49.56 -3.14 -0.13
C ASP A 123 48.36 -2.28 0.32
N LEU A 124 48.62 -1.11 0.92
CA LEU A 124 47.58 -0.17 1.33
C LEU A 124 46.80 0.38 0.12
N THR A 125 47.48 0.62 -1.01
CA THR A 125 46.84 1.06 -2.25
C THR A 125 45.87 0.00 -2.78
N SER A 126 46.28 -1.27 -2.81
CA SER A 126 45.41 -2.38 -3.23
C SER A 126 44.23 -2.59 -2.30
N GLN A 127 44.42 -2.43 -0.98
CA GLN A 127 43.31 -2.49 0.00
C GLN A 127 42.31 -1.36 -0.22
N LEU A 128 42.78 -0.15 -0.50
CA LEU A 128 41.93 1.01 -0.77
C LEU A 128 41.09 0.79 -2.04
N GLU A 129 41.69 0.26 -3.10
CA GLU A 129 40.98 -0.07 -4.35
C GLU A 129 39.91 -1.14 -4.11
N SER A 130 40.22 -2.19 -3.36
CA SER A 130 39.26 -3.25 -3.01
C SER A 130 38.09 -2.70 -2.18
N ALA A 131 38.37 -1.85 -1.18
CA ALA A 131 37.35 -1.19 -0.39
C ALA A 131 36.46 -0.26 -1.25
N GLY A 132 37.07 0.50 -2.17
CA GLY A 132 36.36 1.35 -3.12
C GLY A 132 35.37 0.56 -3.99
N ASN A 133 35.81 -0.57 -4.55
CA ASN A 133 34.94 -1.46 -5.32
C ASN A 133 33.77 -1.99 -4.48
N LYS A 134 34.02 -2.35 -3.21
CA LYS A 134 32.97 -2.84 -2.30
C LYS A 134 31.93 -1.77 -1.98
N VAL A 135 32.35 -0.52 -1.83
CA VAL A 135 31.42 0.62 -1.65
C VAL A 135 30.51 0.75 -2.87
N SER A 136 31.06 0.75 -4.08
CA SER A 136 30.26 0.86 -5.31
C SER A 136 29.26 -0.30 -5.47
N GLU A 137 29.64 -1.53 -5.12
CA GLU A 137 28.71 -2.67 -5.11
C GLU A 137 27.55 -2.45 -4.12
N LEU A 138 27.84 -1.97 -2.91
CA LEU A 138 26.83 -1.72 -1.89
C LEU A 138 25.90 -0.58 -2.29
N GLU A 139 26.42 0.49 -2.89
CA GLU A 139 25.62 1.60 -3.43
C GLU A 139 24.64 1.11 -4.52
N SER A 140 25.11 0.27 -5.45
CA SER A 140 24.24 -0.33 -6.46
C SER A 140 23.13 -1.18 -5.83
N LYS A 141 23.44 -1.94 -4.78
CA LYS A 141 22.45 -2.78 -4.08
C LYS A 141 21.42 -1.94 -3.32
N ILE A 142 21.84 -0.83 -2.72
CA ILE A 142 20.93 0.12 -2.07
C ILE A 142 19.95 0.70 -3.10
N ASN A 143 20.43 1.12 -4.27
CA ASN A 143 19.57 1.65 -5.32
C ASN A 143 18.55 0.62 -5.84
N ASP A 144 18.98 -0.63 -6.02
CA ASP A 144 18.07 -1.73 -6.41
C ASP A 144 16.98 -1.97 -5.36
N LEU A 145 17.38 -2.07 -4.07
CA LEU A 145 16.43 -2.23 -2.96
C LEU A 145 15.47 -1.05 -2.83
N GLN A 146 15.95 0.18 -3.05
CA GLN A 146 15.09 1.36 -3.06
C GLN A 146 14.03 1.27 -4.16
N GLY A 147 14.43 0.85 -5.37
CA GLY A 147 13.50 0.62 -6.47
C GLY A 147 12.46 -0.47 -6.16
N GLN A 148 12.87 -1.56 -5.50
CA GLN A 148 11.94 -2.61 -5.05
C GLN A 148 10.95 -2.10 -4.00
N VAL A 149 11.38 -1.23 -3.09
CA VAL A 149 10.50 -0.60 -2.08
C VAL A 149 9.48 0.31 -2.75
N ASP A 150 9.91 1.13 -3.72
CA ASP A 150 9.02 2.04 -4.43
C ASP A 150 7.96 1.26 -5.22
N GLU A 151 8.35 0.17 -5.89
CA GLU A 151 7.42 -0.72 -6.58
C GLU A 151 6.41 -1.38 -5.62
N ALA A 152 6.88 -1.89 -4.48
CA ALA A 152 6.01 -2.47 -3.47
C ALA A 152 5.00 -1.44 -2.93
N ASN A 153 5.42 -0.19 -2.71
CA ASN A 153 4.54 0.89 -2.28
C ASN A 153 3.47 1.23 -3.33
N ASN A 154 3.82 1.21 -4.62
CA ASN A 154 2.86 1.41 -5.71
C ASN A 154 1.82 0.28 -5.75
N ILE A 155 2.26 -0.97 -5.58
CA ILE A 155 1.37 -2.14 -5.52
C ILE A 155 0.41 -2.04 -4.33
N ILE A 156 0.92 -1.69 -3.14
CA ILE A 156 0.10 -1.49 -1.94
C ILE A 156 -0.96 -0.42 -2.20
N SER A 157 -0.57 0.74 -2.73
CA SER A 157 -1.50 1.84 -3.04
C SER A 157 -2.61 1.39 -4.00
N SER A 158 -2.24 0.66 -5.06
CA SER A 158 -3.22 0.11 -6.02
C SER A 158 -4.17 -0.90 -5.38
N LYS A 159 -3.67 -1.75 -4.48
CA LYS A 159 -4.49 -2.72 -3.76
C LYS A 159 -5.42 -2.06 -2.75
N ASP A 160 -4.99 -0.99 -2.09
CA ASP A 160 -5.83 -0.20 -1.19
C ASP A 160 -6.98 0.48 -1.95
N GLU A 161 -6.72 1.03 -3.15
CA GLU A 161 -7.76 1.55 -4.03
C GLU A 161 -8.77 0.46 -4.44
N GLU A 162 -8.28 -0.73 -4.81
CA GLU A 162 -9.13 -1.87 -5.16
C GLU A 162 -10.01 -2.32 -3.98
N ILE A 163 -9.44 -2.40 -2.77
CA ILE A 163 -10.17 -2.72 -1.54
C ILE A 163 -11.27 -1.71 -1.27
N ASN A 164 -10.96 -0.41 -1.38
CA ASN A 164 -11.95 0.65 -1.16
C ASN A 164 -13.08 0.60 -2.17
N ARG A 165 -12.78 0.30 -3.45
CA ARG A 165 -13.80 0.10 -4.48
C ARG A 165 -14.70 -1.08 -4.16
N LEU A 166 -14.13 -2.24 -3.86
CA LEU A 166 -14.89 -3.45 -3.53
C LEU A 166 -15.78 -3.25 -2.29
N LYS A 167 -15.28 -2.56 -1.28
CA LYS A 167 -16.05 -2.21 -0.08
C LYS A 167 -17.25 -1.30 -0.40
N GLY A 168 -17.07 -0.35 -1.31
CA GLY A 168 -18.17 0.50 -1.80
C GLY A 168 -19.22 -0.30 -2.57
N GLU A 169 -18.79 -1.21 -3.45
CA GLU A 169 -19.67 -2.13 -4.18
C GLU A 169 -20.47 -3.04 -3.23
N GLU A 170 -19.80 -3.62 -2.23
CA GLU A 170 -20.44 -4.44 -1.19
C GLU A 170 -21.53 -3.66 -0.44
N GLN A 171 -21.25 -2.42 -0.04
CA GLN A 171 -22.22 -1.57 0.66
C GLN A 171 -23.43 -1.20 -0.22
N SER A 172 -23.20 -0.94 -1.51
CA SER A 172 -24.29 -0.67 -2.46
C SER A 172 -25.19 -1.88 -2.61
N ILE A 173 -24.60 -3.06 -2.84
CA ILE A 173 -25.34 -4.32 -2.98
C ILE A 173 -26.11 -4.64 -1.70
N ALA A 174 -25.52 -4.46 -0.52
CA ALA A 174 -26.20 -4.68 0.74
C ALA A 174 -27.44 -3.78 0.87
N SER A 175 -27.30 -2.50 0.54
CA SER A 175 -28.42 -1.53 0.58
C SER A 175 -29.54 -1.88 -0.42
N GLU A 176 -29.16 -2.32 -1.64
CA GLU A 176 -30.12 -2.79 -2.65
C GLU A 176 -30.88 -4.03 -2.18
N LYS A 177 -30.17 -5.01 -1.59
CA LYS A 177 -30.80 -6.24 -1.07
C LYS A 177 -31.70 -5.95 0.13
N ASP A 178 -31.31 -5.06 1.03
CA ASP A 178 -32.16 -4.64 2.14
C ASP A 178 -33.45 -3.95 1.65
N ALA A 179 -33.34 -3.08 0.64
CA ALA A 179 -34.51 -2.45 0.02
C ALA A 179 -35.45 -3.48 -0.61
N GLU A 180 -34.90 -4.46 -1.35
CA GLU A 180 -35.68 -5.54 -1.96
C GLU A 180 -36.34 -6.44 -0.92
N ILE A 181 -35.63 -6.80 0.16
CA ILE A 181 -36.20 -7.57 1.28
C ILE A 181 -37.39 -6.83 1.90
N ASN A 182 -37.25 -5.53 2.14
CA ASN A 182 -38.34 -4.72 2.72
C ASN A 182 -39.53 -4.60 1.79
N ARG A 183 -39.28 -4.45 0.48
CA ARG A 183 -40.33 -4.48 -0.54
C ARG A 183 -41.08 -5.82 -0.54
N LEU A 184 -40.36 -6.94 -0.62
CA LEU A 184 -40.96 -8.28 -0.62
C LEU A 184 -41.73 -8.57 0.67
N LYS A 185 -41.25 -8.10 1.83
CA LYS A 185 -41.99 -8.18 3.10
C LYS A 185 -43.31 -7.41 3.04
N ALA A 186 -43.32 -6.20 2.48
CA ALA A 186 -44.53 -5.40 2.34
C ALA A 186 -45.55 -6.07 1.39
N GLU A 187 -45.10 -6.58 0.25
CA GLU A 187 -45.94 -7.33 -0.68
C GLU A 187 -46.54 -8.59 -0.02
N LEU A 188 -45.76 -9.30 0.80
CA LEU A 188 -46.20 -10.48 1.52
C LEU A 188 -47.27 -10.16 2.58
N GLU A 189 -47.12 -9.07 3.33
CA GLU A 189 -48.15 -8.61 4.28
C GLU A 189 -49.43 -8.13 3.57
N GLU A 190 -49.30 -7.49 2.40
CA GLU A 190 -50.45 -7.13 1.57
C GLU A 190 -51.22 -8.37 1.09
N ILE A 191 -50.50 -9.40 0.62
CA ILE A 191 -51.10 -10.67 0.20
C ILE A 191 -51.81 -11.36 1.37
N LYS A 192 -51.19 -11.43 2.55
CA LYS A 192 -51.85 -11.98 3.76
C LYS A 192 -53.14 -11.23 4.12
N SER A 193 -53.13 -9.91 4.02
CA SER A 193 -54.33 -9.09 4.27
C SER A 193 -55.44 -9.40 3.25
N LYS A 194 -55.07 -9.58 1.97
CA LYS A 194 -56.01 -10.01 0.92
C LYS A 194 -56.54 -11.42 1.16
N GLU A 195 -55.69 -12.36 1.57
CA GLU A 195 -56.06 -13.75 1.91
C GLU A 195 -57.06 -13.78 3.06
N THR A 196 -56.76 -13.13 4.19
CA THR A 196 -57.68 -13.04 5.34
C THR A 196 -59.00 -12.35 4.98
N GLY A 197 -58.96 -11.32 4.13
CA GLY A 197 -60.16 -10.68 3.58
C GLY A 197 -61.01 -11.62 2.73
N ALA A 198 -60.36 -12.42 1.87
CA ALA A 198 -61.03 -13.42 1.04
C ALA A 198 -61.63 -14.57 1.87
N GLU A 199 -60.93 -15.02 2.91
CA GLU A 199 -61.45 -16.03 3.86
C GLU A 199 -62.69 -15.52 4.61
N ALA A 200 -62.69 -14.26 5.05
CA ALA A 200 -63.86 -13.64 5.68
C ALA A 200 -65.05 -13.56 4.72
N GLN A 201 -64.83 -13.15 3.47
CA GLN A 201 -65.86 -13.14 2.43
C GLN A 201 -66.40 -14.55 2.16
N PHE A 202 -65.52 -15.55 2.07
CA PHE A 202 -65.91 -16.95 1.88
C PHE A 202 -66.77 -17.46 3.05
N SER A 203 -66.40 -17.14 4.29
CA SER A 203 -67.20 -17.49 5.48
C SER A 203 -68.57 -16.80 5.49
N GLN A 204 -68.65 -15.55 5.04
CA GLN A 204 -69.91 -14.81 4.91
C GLN A 204 -70.81 -15.45 3.85
N LEU A 205 -70.26 -15.74 2.67
CA LEU A 205 -70.99 -16.41 1.59
C LEU A 205 -71.50 -17.79 2.04
N ASN A 206 -70.69 -18.56 2.76
CA ASN A 206 -71.14 -19.86 3.31
C ASN A 206 -72.29 -19.70 4.32
N SER A 207 -72.25 -18.67 5.18
CA SER A 207 -73.37 -18.37 6.08
C SER A 207 -74.64 -17.98 5.31
N GLN A 208 -74.50 -17.18 4.25
CA GLN A 208 -75.62 -16.82 3.37
C GLN A 208 -76.20 -18.05 2.65
N ILE A 209 -75.35 -18.96 2.16
CA ILE A 209 -75.79 -20.23 1.57
C ILE A 209 -76.55 -21.06 2.60
N ALA A 210 -76.06 -21.16 3.84
CA ALA A 210 -76.75 -21.88 4.91
C ALA A 210 -78.12 -21.26 5.24
N GLU A 211 -78.21 -19.93 5.30
CA GLU A 211 -79.48 -19.21 5.51
C GLU A 211 -80.46 -19.43 4.35
N LEU A 212 -79.98 -19.32 3.11
CA LEU A 212 -80.79 -19.59 1.91
C LEU A 212 -81.26 -21.04 1.88
N ASN A 213 -80.42 -22.00 2.24
CA ASN A 213 -80.80 -23.40 2.34
C ASN A 213 -81.88 -23.61 3.41
N GLY A 214 -81.76 -22.98 4.58
CA GLY A 214 -82.79 -23.01 5.62
C GLY A 214 -84.11 -22.36 5.15
N LYS A 215 -84.04 -21.26 4.41
CA LYS A 215 -85.21 -20.65 3.76
C LYS A 215 -85.86 -21.59 2.75
N VAL A 216 -85.08 -22.22 1.88
CA VAL A 216 -85.56 -23.23 0.91
C VAL A 216 -86.25 -24.39 1.64
N GLU A 217 -85.66 -24.91 2.72
CA GLU A 217 -86.26 -25.96 3.52
C GLU A 217 -87.59 -25.53 4.15
N SER A 218 -87.66 -24.30 4.70
CA SER A 218 -88.91 -23.75 5.25
C SER A 218 -90.00 -23.52 4.20
N LEU A 219 -89.60 -23.06 3.00
CA LEU A 219 -90.51 -22.88 1.86
C LEU A 219 -91.01 -24.23 1.38
N ASN A 220 -90.13 -25.24 1.28
CA ASN A 220 -90.53 -26.60 0.92
C ASN A 220 -91.51 -27.20 1.94
N LYS A 221 -91.31 -26.96 3.24
CA LYS A 221 -92.28 -27.34 4.27
C LYS A 221 -93.61 -26.63 4.11
N THR A 222 -93.58 -25.32 3.82
CA THR A 222 -94.80 -24.53 3.58
C THR A 222 -95.53 -25.01 2.32
N ILE A 223 -94.80 -25.34 1.24
CA ILE A 223 -95.36 -25.93 0.01
C ILE A 223 -96.02 -27.27 0.35
N ALA A 224 -95.34 -28.16 1.08
CA ALA A 224 -95.93 -29.42 1.50
C ALA A 224 -97.19 -29.24 2.38
N GLU A 225 -97.18 -28.26 3.30
CA GLU A 225 -98.37 -27.88 4.08
C GLU A 225 -99.50 -27.37 3.17
N LYS A 226 -99.17 -26.53 2.17
CA LYS A 226 -100.15 -26.02 1.20
C LYS A 226 -100.70 -27.12 0.29
N ASP A 227 -99.86 -28.04 -0.16
CA ASP A 227 -100.25 -29.20 -0.95
C ASP A 227 -101.22 -30.09 -0.16
N ASN A 228 -100.92 -30.37 1.11
CA ASN A 228 -101.84 -31.08 2.01
C ASN A 228 -103.18 -30.34 2.17
N THR A 229 -103.16 -29.02 2.37
CA THR A 229 -104.41 -28.25 2.45
C THR A 229 -105.19 -28.23 1.13
N MET A 230 -104.50 -28.20 -0.02
CA MET A 230 -105.15 -28.30 -1.33
C MET A 230 -105.75 -29.68 -1.54
N GLU A 231 -105.09 -30.74 -1.11
CA GLU A 231 -105.62 -32.10 -1.15
C GLU A 231 -106.88 -32.23 -0.29
N GLU A 232 -106.86 -31.66 0.91
CA GLU A 232 -108.01 -31.64 1.82
C GLU A 232 -109.17 -30.76 1.31
N LEU A 233 -108.86 -29.60 0.72
CA LEU A 233 -109.83 -28.78 0.00
C LEU A 233 -110.41 -29.51 -1.21
N ASN A 234 -109.60 -30.21 -1.99
CA ASN A 234 -110.06 -31.00 -3.15
C ASN A 234 -110.97 -32.14 -2.70
N LYS A 235 -110.65 -32.82 -1.60
CA LYS A 235 -111.52 -33.84 -1.00
C LYS A 235 -112.85 -33.23 -0.55
N THR A 236 -112.80 -32.07 0.10
CA THR A 236 -114.00 -31.33 0.50
C THR A 236 -114.81 -30.90 -0.72
N LEU A 237 -114.15 -30.49 -1.81
CA LEU A 237 -114.79 -30.11 -3.06
C LEU A 237 -115.51 -31.32 -3.67
N LEU A 238 -114.86 -32.48 -3.73
CA LEU A 238 -115.46 -33.75 -4.19
C LEU A 238 -116.66 -34.17 -3.32
N GLU A 239 -116.57 -33.99 -2.00
CA GLU A 239 -117.68 -34.23 -1.08
C GLU A 239 -118.85 -33.26 -1.35
N LYS A 240 -118.55 -31.99 -1.64
CA LYS A 240 -119.55 -30.98 -2.02
C LYS A 240 -120.14 -31.24 -3.41
N ASP A 241 -119.34 -31.68 -4.37
CA ASP A 241 -119.79 -32.04 -5.71
C ASP A 241 -120.69 -33.30 -5.63
N SER A 242 -120.33 -34.29 -4.82
CA SER A 242 -121.17 -35.46 -4.53
C SER A 242 -122.48 -35.07 -3.81
N LEU A 243 -122.43 -34.09 -2.92
CA LEU A 243 -123.61 -33.54 -2.28
C LEU A 243 -124.50 -32.78 -3.27
N ILE A 244 -123.90 -32.01 -4.20
CA ILE A 244 -124.62 -31.34 -5.29
C ILE A 244 -125.23 -32.38 -6.22
N GLU A 245 -124.52 -33.44 -6.58
CA GLU A 245 -125.07 -34.57 -7.35
C GLU A 245 -126.23 -35.24 -6.61
N SER A 246 -126.11 -35.47 -5.31
CA SER A 246 -127.19 -35.98 -4.48
C SER A 246 -128.38 -35.02 -4.43
N GLN A 247 -128.16 -33.72 -4.34
CA GLN A 247 -129.20 -32.70 -4.34
C GLN A 247 -129.86 -32.57 -5.72
N ASN A 248 -129.09 -32.71 -6.79
CA ASN A 248 -129.60 -32.76 -8.17
C ASN A 248 -130.40 -34.05 -8.43
N ALA A 249 -129.95 -35.19 -7.92
CA ALA A 249 -130.70 -36.45 -7.99
C ALA A 249 -131.99 -36.38 -7.16
N GLN A 250 -131.98 -35.68 -6.02
CA GLN A 250 -133.19 -35.37 -5.26
C GLN A 250 -134.13 -34.46 -6.06
N LEU A 251 -133.61 -33.42 -6.72
CA LEU A 251 -134.37 -32.56 -7.62
C LEU A 251 -134.97 -33.37 -8.78
N ASP A 252 -134.20 -34.25 -9.41
CA ASP A 252 -134.68 -35.12 -10.49
C ASP A 252 -135.74 -36.12 -10.00
N SER A 253 -135.63 -36.64 -8.77
CA SER A 253 -136.64 -37.53 -8.18
C SER A 253 -137.95 -36.79 -7.85
N LEU A 254 -137.86 -35.55 -7.37
CA LEU A 254 -139.01 -34.65 -7.16
C LEU A 254 -139.66 -34.28 -8.50
N GLN A 255 -138.86 -34.17 -9.56
CA GLN A 255 -139.31 -33.88 -10.92
C GLN A 255 -139.94 -35.13 -11.58
N ALA A 256 -139.51 -36.33 -11.18
CA ALA A 256 -140.09 -37.61 -11.59
C ALA A 256 -141.37 -37.98 -10.80
N GLU A 257 -141.48 -37.63 -9.52
CA GLU A 257 -142.72 -37.73 -8.73
C GLU A 257 -143.82 -36.80 -9.27
N LEU A 258 -143.44 -35.71 -9.94
CA LEU A 258 -144.36 -34.85 -10.69
C LEU A 258 -144.85 -35.49 -12.01
N GLY A 259 -144.22 -36.56 -12.48
CA GLY A 259 -144.44 -37.17 -13.79
C GLY A 259 -145.39 -38.37 -13.86
N GLU A 260 -145.67 -39.06 -12.74
CA GLU A 260 -146.42 -40.34 -12.73
C GLU A 260 -147.91 -40.25 -12.34
N LEU A 261 -148.48 -39.04 -12.22
CA LEU A 261 -149.93 -38.83 -12.14
C LEU A 261 -150.50 -38.34 -13.49
N LYS A 262 -151.13 -39.25 -14.24
CA LYS A 262 -152.05 -38.95 -15.37
C LYS A 262 -153.22 -39.93 -15.29
N PRO A 263 -154.50 -39.51 -15.46
CA PRO A 263 -155.10 -39.26 -16.80
C PRO A 263 -156.35 -38.30 -16.76
N PRO A 264 -157.26 -38.22 -17.76
CA PRO A 264 -157.22 -37.94 -19.22
C PRO A 264 -157.93 -36.59 -19.55
N GLU A 265 -158.31 -36.32 -20.80
CA GLU A 265 -159.07 -35.13 -21.24
C GLU A 265 -160.30 -34.79 -20.36
N ILE A 266 -160.65 -33.49 -20.39
CA ILE A 266 -161.89 -32.80 -19.95
C ILE A 266 -161.74 -31.93 -18.67
N GLY A 267 -161.73 -30.60 -18.89
CA GLY A 267 -162.73 -29.68 -18.33
C GLY A 267 -162.64 -29.19 -16.88
N ALA A 268 -162.61 -27.86 -16.78
CA ALA A 268 -163.37 -27.02 -15.83
C ALA A 268 -162.93 -26.90 -14.35
N GLY A 269 -162.62 -25.64 -13.98
CA GLY A 269 -162.58 -25.09 -12.62
C GLY A 269 -161.14 -24.87 -12.12
N GLY A 270 -160.62 -23.67 -11.84
CA GLY A 270 -161.23 -22.40 -11.50
C GLY A 270 -160.92 -22.06 -10.02
N PHE A 271 -160.08 -21.04 -9.80
CA PHE A 271 -159.84 -20.16 -8.62
C PHE A 271 -158.34 -19.82 -8.58
N VAL A 272 -157.82 -18.71 -9.14
CA VAL A 272 -158.01 -17.26 -8.91
C VAL A 272 -157.72 -16.83 -7.47
N SER A 273 -156.69 -15.99 -7.29
CA SER A 273 -156.65 -14.99 -6.22
C SER A 273 -156.42 -13.61 -6.81
N ASP A 274 -157.54 -12.92 -7.05
CA ASP A 274 -157.65 -11.46 -7.08
C ASP A 274 -157.43 -10.89 -5.67
N GLU A 275 -156.61 -9.86 -5.53
CA GLU A 275 -156.73 -8.92 -4.41
C GLU A 275 -157.97 -8.04 -4.63
N ARG A 276 -159.10 -8.45 -4.03
CA ARG A 276 -160.35 -7.67 -3.97
C ARG A 276 -160.23 -6.52 -2.96
N ILE A 277 -160.00 -5.31 -3.45
CA ILE A 277 -160.20 -4.09 -2.67
C ILE A 277 -161.68 -3.99 -2.27
N THR A 278 -161.93 -3.94 -0.96
CA THR A 278 -163.27 -3.94 -0.36
C THR A 278 -163.46 -2.65 0.43
N CYS A 279 -164.57 -1.93 0.22
CA CYS A 279 -164.84 -0.73 1.03
C CYS A 279 -165.10 -1.14 2.49
N PRO A 280 -164.30 -0.67 3.46
CA PRO A 280 -164.37 -1.10 4.86
C PRO A 280 -165.65 -0.65 5.59
N MET A 281 -166.48 0.20 4.97
CA MET A 281 -167.70 0.78 5.57
C MET A 281 -169.00 0.09 5.15
N CYS A 282 -169.12 -0.38 3.91
CA CYS A 282 -170.38 -0.98 3.41
C CYS A 282 -170.20 -2.31 2.66
N GLY A 283 -168.97 -2.80 2.55
CA GLY A 283 -168.68 -4.10 1.93
C GLY A 283 -168.81 -4.14 0.41
N ALA A 284 -168.96 -3.01 -0.27
CA ALA A 284 -168.93 -2.96 -1.74
C ALA A 284 -167.54 -3.34 -2.27
N VAL A 285 -167.49 -4.19 -3.30
CA VAL A 285 -166.27 -4.77 -3.89
C VAL A 285 -166.15 -4.43 -5.38
N GLY A 286 -164.93 -4.24 -5.87
CA GLY A 286 -164.66 -4.08 -7.30
C GLY A 286 -165.13 -2.74 -7.89
N GLY A 287 -165.84 -2.76 -9.04
CA GLY A 287 -166.12 -1.60 -9.91
C GLY A 287 -166.89 -0.41 -9.29
N ASP A 288 -167.38 -0.56 -8.05
CA ASP A 288 -167.95 0.49 -7.23
C ASP A 288 -166.90 1.33 -6.46
N ILE A 289 -165.62 1.02 -6.59
CA ILE A 289 -164.49 1.76 -6.00
C ILE A 289 -163.76 2.52 -7.11
N LYS A 290 -163.63 3.84 -6.96
CA LYS A 290 -162.91 4.72 -7.89
C LYS A 290 -161.66 5.28 -7.22
N THR A 291 -160.50 5.06 -7.83
CA THR A 291 -159.25 5.69 -7.38
C THR A 291 -159.14 7.10 -7.95
N VAL A 292 -158.88 8.10 -7.09
CA VAL A 292 -158.73 9.52 -7.44
C VAL A 292 -157.49 10.10 -6.76
N GLU A 293 -156.91 11.12 -7.38
CA GLU A 293 -155.73 11.81 -6.86
C GLU A 293 -156.13 12.81 -5.75
N ASP A 294 -155.47 12.70 -4.60
CA ASP A 294 -155.66 13.53 -3.42
C ASP A 294 -154.85 14.83 -3.52
N LYS A 295 -155.50 15.86 -4.07
CA LYS A 295 -154.92 17.19 -4.27
C LYS A 295 -154.56 17.95 -2.98
N THR A 296 -154.81 17.37 -1.80
CA THR A 296 -154.41 17.94 -0.51
C THR A 296 -153.01 17.49 -0.05
N LYS A 297 -152.42 16.48 -0.72
CA LYS A 297 -151.16 15.86 -0.31
C LYS A 297 -150.22 15.65 -1.50
N VAL A 298 -149.31 16.60 -1.73
CA VAL A 298 -148.24 16.49 -2.72
C VAL A 298 -147.15 15.58 -2.17
N LEU A 299 -146.82 14.50 -2.89
CA LEU A 299 -145.75 13.56 -2.52
C LEU A 299 -144.38 14.01 -3.02
N SER A 300 -144.32 14.55 -4.24
CA SER A 300 -143.08 15.05 -4.85
C SER A 300 -143.36 15.98 -6.03
N TYR A 301 -142.35 16.73 -6.46
CA TYR A 301 -142.39 17.54 -7.68
C TYR A 301 -141.46 16.93 -8.72
N VAL A 302 -141.94 16.79 -9.96
CA VAL A 302 -141.09 16.47 -11.13
C VAL A 302 -141.02 17.75 -11.95
N GLY A 303 -139.97 18.55 -11.70
CA GLY A 303 -139.91 19.94 -12.17
C GLY A 303 -140.91 20.83 -11.43
N HIS A 304 -141.66 21.67 -12.15
CA HIS A 304 -142.64 22.61 -11.54
C HIS A 304 -144.08 22.06 -11.42
N ILE A 305 -144.30 20.75 -11.64
CA ILE A 305 -145.63 20.12 -11.53
C ILE A 305 -145.68 19.24 -10.27
N PRO A 306 -146.64 19.45 -9.34
CA PRO A 306 -146.81 18.60 -8.16
C PRO A 306 -147.46 17.25 -8.53
N MET A 307 -146.90 16.14 -8.03
CA MET A 307 -147.51 14.82 -8.01
C MET A 307 -148.21 14.56 -6.68
N TYR A 308 -149.48 14.13 -6.76
CA TYR A 308 -150.34 13.93 -5.60
C TYR A 308 -150.49 12.44 -5.25
N ALA A 309 -150.73 12.11 -3.98
CA ALA A 309 -151.07 10.75 -3.55
C ALA A 309 -152.41 10.28 -4.16
N LYS A 310 -152.63 8.97 -4.31
CA LYS A 310 -153.91 8.41 -4.76
C LYS A 310 -154.70 7.84 -3.57
N LYS A 311 -156.02 8.04 -3.56
CA LYS A 311 -156.98 7.49 -2.58
C LYS A 311 -158.16 6.80 -3.30
N ASN A 312 -158.82 5.86 -2.65
CA ASN A 312 -159.96 5.10 -3.16
C ASN A 312 -161.27 5.62 -2.57
N VAL A 313 -162.27 5.84 -3.43
CA VAL A 313 -163.59 6.35 -3.02
C VAL A 313 -164.67 5.36 -3.41
N CYS A 314 -165.52 4.99 -2.44
CA CYS A 314 -166.66 4.12 -2.69
C CYS A 314 -167.83 4.91 -3.28
N LYS A 315 -168.26 4.56 -4.51
CA LYS A 315 -169.40 5.21 -5.19
C LYS A 315 -170.76 4.98 -4.49
N LYS A 316 -170.86 3.98 -3.61
CA LYS A 316 -172.11 3.58 -2.95
C LYS A 316 -172.39 4.31 -1.65
N CYS A 317 -171.35 4.61 -0.86
CA CYS A 317 -171.49 5.30 0.43
C CYS A 317 -170.69 6.62 0.52
N GLY A 318 -169.89 6.95 -0.50
CA GLY A 318 -169.08 8.16 -0.54
C GLY A 318 -167.82 8.12 0.34
N TYR A 319 -167.55 6.99 1.02
CA TYR A 319 -166.40 6.86 1.93
C TYR A 319 -165.07 6.78 1.17
N GLU A 320 -164.09 7.59 1.58
CA GLU A 320 -162.76 7.69 0.96
C GLU A 320 -161.69 7.05 1.87
N PHE A 321 -160.81 6.20 1.33
CA PHE A 321 -159.77 5.46 2.04
C PHE A 321 -158.53 5.16 1.19
#